data_AF-A0A1Q6LGA9-F1
#
_entry.id   AF-A0A1Q6LGA9-F1
#
_cell.length_a   1.000
_cell.length_b   1.000
_cell.length_c   1.000
_cell.angle_alpha   90.00
_cell.angle_beta   90.00
_cell.angle_gamma   90.00
#
_symmetry.space_group_name_H-M   'P 1'
#
loop_
_entity.id
_entity.type
_entity.pdbx_description
1 polymer ?
#
loop_
_entity_poly.entity_id
_entity_poly.type
_entity_poly.pdbx_seq_one_letter_code
_entity_poly.pdbx_strand_id
1 'polypeptide(L)'
;MIYILQHSYKKEYKNFNTEIIGRKDYLYNIFKLYFVITKTVYLKGNFTLPQYYILESFPFNSMNNIYVVVGDTNFVIEYINTHKEEFNGKTLVIITCVKNNKKKINRLLSTLKCTSIYLTRQNNDEADYYDGSKWGLNFKITLSELDFYNSYKSNIIKKLNENFERIK
;
A
#
# COMPACT_ATOMS: atom_id res chain seq x y z
N MET A 1 4.57 11.09 -4.11
CA MET A 1 4.06 9.94 -3.35
C MET A 1 4.57 8.71 -4.06
N ILE A 2 5.10 7.76 -3.31
CA ILE A 2 5.54 6.47 -3.85
C ILE A 2 4.58 5.39 -3.35
N TYR A 3 4.04 4.61 -4.28
CA TYR A 3 3.12 3.52 -3.99
C TYR A 3 3.72 2.21 -4.49
N ILE A 4 3.95 1.29 -3.57
CA ILE A 4 4.56 -0.01 -3.81
C ILE A 4 3.49 -1.07 -3.69
N LEU A 5 3.27 -1.80 -4.77
CA LEU A 5 2.23 -2.82 -4.86
C LEU A 5 2.86 -4.18 -5.18
N GLN A 6 2.76 -5.11 -4.25
CA GLN A 6 3.10 -6.50 -4.52
C GLN A 6 2.18 -7.07 -5.61
N HIS A 7 2.77 -7.80 -6.53
CA HIS A 7 2.05 -8.67 -7.43
C HIS A 7 1.64 -9.96 -6.70
N SER A 8 0.35 -10.12 -6.41
CA SER A 8 -0.12 -11.35 -5.78
C SER A 8 -0.39 -12.41 -6.85
N TYR A 9 0.42 -13.46 -6.92
CA TYR A 9 0.19 -14.65 -7.75
C TYR A 9 -1.02 -15.50 -7.30
N LYS A 10 -1.83 -15.01 -6.34
CA LYS A 10 -2.98 -15.75 -5.84
C LYS A 10 -4.01 -15.89 -6.97
N LYS A 11 -4.45 -17.13 -7.20
CA LYS A 11 -5.40 -17.59 -8.25
C LYS A 11 -6.69 -16.75 -8.41
N GLU A 12 -6.96 -15.84 -7.49
CA GLU A 12 -8.14 -14.99 -7.45
C GLU A 12 -8.07 -13.79 -8.40
N TYR A 13 -6.87 -13.39 -8.84
CA TYR A 13 -6.70 -12.30 -9.80
C TYR A 13 -6.48 -12.89 -11.20
N LYS A 14 -7.57 -13.03 -11.97
CA LYS A 14 -7.51 -13.52 -13.37
C LYS A 14 -6.63 -12.66 -14.28
N ASN A 15 -6.36 -11.39 -13.92
CA ASN A 15 -5.48 -10.52 -14.69
C ASN A 15 -4.91 -9.39 -13.82
N PHE A 16 -3.66 -9.45 -13.39
CA PHE A 16 -3.05 -8.39 -12.57
C PHE A 16 -3.02 -7.01 -13.27
N ASN A 17 -3.02 -6.98 -14.60
CA ASN A 17 -3.11 -5.74 -15.36
C ASN A 17 -4.42 -4.98 -15.08
N THR A 18 -5.48 -5.64 -14.59
CA THR A 18 -6.70 -4.92 -14.17
C THR A 18 -6.56 -4.32 -12.77
N GLU A 19 -5.85 -4.97 -11.84
CA GLU A 19 -5.61 -4.40 -10.51
C GLU A 19 -4.76 -3.13 -10.61
N ILE A 20 -3.63 -3.15 -11.32
CA ILE A 20 -2.74 -1.98 -11.44
C ILE A 20 -3.48 -0.76 -12.03
N ILE A 21 -4.38 -0.98 -12.99
CA ILE A 21 -5.23 0.09 -13.57
C ILE A 21 -6.20 0.61 -12.50
N GLY A 22 -6.93 -0.28 -11.82
CA GLY A 22 -7.85 0.11 -10.76
C GLY A 22 -7.17 0.84 -9.60
N ARG A 23 -5.93 0.46 -9.27
CA ARG A 23 -5.10 1.14 -8.26
C ARG A 23 -4.72 2.55 -8.71
N LYS A 24 -4.38 2.75 -9.97
CA LYS A 24 -4.13 4.10 -10.52
C LYS A 24 -5.38 4.98 -10.43
N ASP A 25 -6.55 4.44 -10.77
CA ASP A 25 -7.81 5.18 -10.71
C ASP A 25 -8.19 5.53 -9.27
N TYR A 26 -8.03 4.58 -8.34
CA TYR A 26 -8.21 4.80 -6.90
C TYR A 26 -7.30 5.92 -6.38
N LEU A 27 -6.01 5.88 -6.72
CA LEU A 27 -5.05 6.89 -6.31
C LEU A 27 -5.37 8.26 -6.92
N TYR A 28 -5.75 8.32 -8.20
CA TYR A 28 -6.18 9.56 -8.83
C TYR A 28 -7.41 10.14 -8.12
N ASN A 29 -8.40 9.32 -7.79
CA ASN A 29 -9.63 9.76 -7.16
C ASN A 29 -9.39 10.37 -5.77
N ILE A 30 -8.45 9.83 -4.99
CA ILE A 30 -8.12 10.33 -3.65
C ILE A 30 -7.19 11.54 -3.70
N PHE A 31 -6.08 11.42 -4.41
CA PHE A 31 -4.97 12.37 -4.34
C PHE A 31 -5.05 13.46 -5.41
N LYS A 32 -5.89 13.27 -6.44
CA LYS A 32 -5.92 14.11 -7.65
C LYS A 32 -4.55 14.21 -8.32
N LEU A 33 -3.78 13.12 -8.26
CA LEU A 33 -2.46 12.96 -8.86
C LEU A 33 -2.48 11.79 -9.84
N TYR A 34 -1.79 11.95 -10.96
CA TYR A 34 -1.50 10.83 -11.85
C TYR A 34 -0.37 9.99 -11.27
N PHE A 35 -0.30 8.72 -11.65
CA PHE A 35 0.76 7.82 -11.21
C PHE A 35 1.38 7.10 -12.40
N VAL A 36 2.70 7.14 -12.48
CA VAL A 36 3.51 6.49 -13.51
C VAL A 36 4.18 5.27 -12.89
N ILE A 37 4.16 4.14 -13.59
CA ILE A 37 4.91 2.95 -13.17
C ILE A 37 6.38 3.21 -13.51
N THR A 38 7.24 3.41 -12.50
CA THR A 38 8.65 3.76 -12.69
C THR A 38 9.57 2.56 -12.62
N LYS A 39 9.18 1.52 -11.88
CA LYS A 39 9.96 0.30 -11.75
C LYS A 39 9.08 -0.93 -11.59
N THR A 40 9.57 -2.02 -12.16
CA THR A 40 8.95 -3.34 -12.12
C THR A 40 10.06 -4.36 -11.83
N VAL A 41 9.90 -5.21 -10.82
CA VAL A 41 10.93 -6.19 -10.39
C VAL A 41 10.45 -7.60 -10.60
N TYR A 42 11.30 -8.48 -11.14
CA TYR A 42 10.98 -9.87 -11.48
C TYR A 42 11.92 -10.82 -10.73
N LEU A 43 11.41 -11.57 -9.75
CA LEU A 43 12.19 -12.61 -9.07
C LEU A 43 11.28 -13.77 -8.62
N LYS A 44 11.00 -14.73 -9.51
CA LYS A 44 10.63 -16.12 -9.13
C LYS A 44 10.71 -17.07 -10.34
N GLY A 45 11.85 -17.73 -10.55
CA GLY A 45 12.02 -18.77 -11.59
C GLY A 45 11.73 -18.28 -13.04
N ASN A 46 11.15 -19.16 -13.87
CA ASN A 46 10.88 -18.93 -15.30
C ASN A 46 9.56 -18.18 -15.59
N PHE A 47 8.96 -17.49 -14.61
CA PHE A 47 7.73 -16.73 -14.84
C PHE A 47 8.02 -15.35 -15.45
N THR A 48 7.17 -14.90 -16.37
CA THR A 48 7.26 -13.60 -17.07
C THR A 48 6.49 -12.46 -16.40
N LEU A 49 6.03 -12.65 -15.15
CA LEU A 49 5.25 -11.67 -14.41
C LEU A 49 6.06 -11.04 -13.28
N PRO A 50 5.91 -9.73 -13.05
CA PRO A 50 6.66 -9.04 -12.02
C PRO A 50 6.19 -9.44 -10.62
N GLN A 51 7.09 -9.31 -9.65
CA GLN A 51 6.87 -9.57 -8.24
C GLN A 51 6.23 -8.36 -7.55
N TYR A 52 6.54 -7.14 -7.97
CA TYR A 52 5.92 -5.90 -7.48
C TYR A 52 6.15 -4.72 -8.44
N TYR A 53 5.37 -3.67 -8.25
CA TYR A 53 5.40 -2.43 -9.00
C TYR A 53 5.69 -1.26 -8.07
N ILE A 54 6.45 -0.30 -8.58
CA ILE A 54 6.60 1.02 -7.97
C ILE A 54 5.87 2.03 -8.86
N LEU A 55 4.90 2.71 -8.27
CA LEU A 55 4.18 3.81 -8.89
C LEU A 55 4.60 5.12 -8.22
N GLU A 56 5.01 6.08 -9.02
CA GLU A 56 5.37 7.42 -8.56
C GLU A 56 4.35 8.43 -9.07
N SER A 57 3.96 9.35 -8.18
CA SER A 57 3.06 10.44 -8.54
C SER A 57 3.66 11.36 -9.59
N PHE A 58 2.81 11.86 -10.49
CA PHE A 58 3.11 12.88 -11.49
C PHE A 58 2.26 14.14 -11.23
N PRO A 59 2.84 15.36 -11.25
CA PRO A 59 4.26 15.67 -11.46
C PRO A 59 5.19 15.01 -10.43
N PHE A 60 6.39 14.61 -10.86
CA PHE A 60 7.35 13.93 -9.99
C PHE A 60 7.62 14.75 -8.74
N ASN A 61 7.89 14.07 -7.63
CA ASN A 61 8.06 14.64 -6.29
C ASN A 61 6.84 15.31 -5.64
N SER A 62 5.68 15.35 -6.30
CA SER A 62 4.42 15.76 -5.65
C SER A 62 4.12 14.83 -4.48
N MET A 63 3.95 15.35 -3.25
CA MET A 63 3.75 14.49 -2.05
C MET A 63 4.84 13.42 -1.84
N ASN A 64 6.12 13.74 -2.09
CA ASN A 64 7.27 12.83 -1.89
C ASN A 64 7.57 12.47 -0.42
N ASN A 65 6.72 12.92 0.50
CA ASN A 65 6.77 12.62 1.92
C ASN A 65 5.91 11.41 2.31
N ILE A 66 5.14 10.82 1.38
CA ILE A 66 4.26 9.67 1.64
C ILE A 66 4.71 8.46 0.81
N TYR A 67 4.92 7.35 1.51
CA TYR A 67 5.14 6.01 0.96
C TYR A 67 3.98 5.11 1.36
N VAL A 68 3.51 4.30 0.42
CA VAL A 68 2.49 3.28 0.68
C VAL A 68 3.04 1.93 0.24
N VAL A 69 3.01 0.94 1.12
CA VAL A 69 3.49 -0.43 0.83
C VAL A 69 2.34 -1.40 1.01
N VAL A 70 1.96 -2.10 -0.06
CA VAL A 70 0.80 -3.00 -0.12
C VAL A 70 1.24 -4.39 -0.52
N GLY A 71 0.88 -5.40 0.27
CA GLY A 71 1.20 -6.79 -0.03
C GLY A 71 1.00 -7.74 1.15
N ASP A 72 1.40 -8.99 0.97
CA ASP A 72 1.50 -9.97 2.05
C ASP A 72 2.57 -9.57 3.08
N THR A 73 2.43 -10.08 4.30
CA THR A 73 3.24 -9.62 5.43
C THR A 73 4.72 -9.91 5.24
N ASN A 74 5.07 -11.00 4.56
CA ASN A 74 6.46 -11.36 4.32
C ASN A 74 7.10 -10.40 3.31
N PHE A 75 6.41 -10.12 2.21
CA PHE A 75 6.83 -9.12 1.24
C PHE A 75 6.99 -7.74 1.90
N VAL A 76 6.01 -7.29 2.67
CA VAL A 76 6.09 -5.99 3.36
C VAL A 76 7.32 -5.92 4.27
N ILE A 77 7.55 -6.96 5.07
CA ILE A 77 8.70 -7.02 5.98
C ILE A 77 10.02 -7.01 5.21
N GLU A 78 10.14 -7.80 4.14
CA GLU A 78 11.35 -7.87 3.31
C GLU A 78 11.61 -6.54 2.60
N TYR A 79 10.58 -5.97 1.97
CA TYR A 79 10.68 -4.71 1.25
C TYR A 79 11.14 -3.57 2.18
N ILE A 80 10.51 -3.46 3.36
CA ILE A 80 10.84 -2.42 4.34
C ILE A 80 12.27 -2.59 4.88
N ASN A 81 12.71 -3.82 5.16
CA ASN A 81 14.08 -4.07 5.63
C ASN A 81 15.12 -3.65 4.58
N THR A 82 14.88 -3.99 3.32
CA THR A 82 15.81 -3.72 2.21
C THR A 82 15.90 -2.23 1.87
N HIS A 83 14.81 -1.47 2.02
CA HIS A 83 14.72 -0.06 1.62
C HIS A 83 14.58 0.89 2.83
N LYS A 84 15.04 0.45 4.01
CA LYS A 84 14.78 1.11 5.29
C LYS A 84 15.06 2.62 5.30
N GLU A 85 16.19 3.02 4.71
CA GLU A 85 16.66 4.40 4.70
C GLU A 85 15.78 5.33 3.84
N GLU A 86 15.04 4.80 2.86
CA GLU A 86 14.13 5.59 2.01
C GLU A 86 12.95 6.17 2.80
N PHE A 87 12.59 5.55 3.93
CA PHE A 87 11.48 5.99 4.78
C PHE A 87 11.88 7.04 5.83
N ASN A 88 13.15 7.41 5.93
CA ASN A 88 13.63 8.38 6.91
C ASN A 88 12.96 9.75 6.74
N GLY A 89 12.30 10.25 7.80
CA GLY A 89 11.56 11.51 7.76
C GLY A 89 10.29 11.49 6.90
N LYS A 90 9.82 10.30 6.50
CA LYS A 90 8.63 10.12 5.66
C LYS A 90 7.43 9.60 6.46
N THR A 91 6.24 9.74 5.89
CA THR A 91 5.03 9.04 6.33
C THR A 91 4.95 7.71 5.59
N LEU A 92 4.89 6.62 6.33
CA LEU A 92 4.75 5.27 5.79
C LEU A 92 3.34 4.74 6.06
N VAL A 93 2.63 4.31 5.02
CA VAL A 93 1.34 3.63 5.12
C VAL A 93 1.51 2.19 4.69
N ILE A 94 1.02 1.25 5.49
CA ILE A 94 1.24 -0.17 5.29
C ILE A 94 -0.11 -0.87 5.19
N ILE A 95 -0.29 -1.64 4.13
CA ILE A 95 -1.53 -2.36 3.85
C ILE A 95 -1.19 -3.84 3.74
N THR A 96 -1.38 -4.55 4.84
CA THR A 96 -1.09 -5.98 4.97
C THR A 96 -1.88 -6.59 6.12
N CYS A 97 -2.10 -7.90 6.08
CA CYS A 97 -2.54 -8.65 7.27
C CYS A 97 -1.34 -8.83 8.20
N VAL A 98 -1.52 -8.81 9.52
CA VAL A 98 -0.42 -9.05 10.48
C VAL A 98 -0.47 -10.40 11.17
N LYS A 99 -1.47 -11.23 10.83
CA LYS A 99 -1.67 -12.57 11.37
C LYS A 99 -0.38 -13.39 11.35
N ASN A 100 -0.08 -14.03 12.48
CA ASN A 100 1.13 -14.81 12.74
C ASN A 100 2.46 -14.02 12.71
N ASN A 101 2.46 -12.74 12.36
CA ASN A 101 3.66 -11.92 12.18
C ASN A 101 3.66 -10.61 13.00
N LYS A 102 2.63 -10.36 13.82
CA LYS A 102 2.46 -9.13 14.61
C LYS A 102 3.69 -8.70 15.40
N LYS A 103 4.36 -9.63 16.10
CA LYS A 103 5.60 -9.33 16.84
C LYS A 103 6.74 -8.90 15.91
N LYS A 104 6.89 -9.59 14.77
CA LYS A 104 7.96 -9.34 13.79
C LYS A 104 7.77 -7.98 13.11
N ILE A 105 6.55 -7.69 12.67
CA ILE A 105 6.22 -6.40 12.05
C ILE A 105 6.37 -5.27 13.07
N ASN A 106 5.85 -5.39 14.29
CA ASN A 106 5.98 -4.33 15.30
C ASN A 106 7.44 -4.05 15.66
N ARG A 107 8.27 -5.09 15.79
CA ARG A 107 9.72 -4.94 16.00
C ARG A 107 10.40 -4.24 14.82
N LEU A 108 10.01 -4.54 13.58
CA LEU A 108 10.55 -3.85 12.41
C LEU A 108 10.18 -2.37 12.43
N LEU A 109 8.89 -2.08 12.59
CA LEU A 109 8.35 -0.72 12.54
C LEU A 109 8.92 0.19 13.64
N SER A 110 9.19 -0.35 14.83
CA SER A 110 9.80 0.43 15.92
C SER A 110 11.22 0.92 15.59
N THR A 111 11.92 0.25 14.67
CA THR A 111 13.29 0.62 14.26
C THR A 111 13.33 1.66 13.13
N LEU A 112 12.18 2.03 12.55
CA LEU A 112 12.10 2.98 11.44
C LEU A 112 12.15 4.43 11.92
N LYS A 113 12.91 5.28 11.21
CA LYS A 113 12.98 6.72 11.45
C LYS A 113 11.94 7.49 10.62
N CYS A 114 10.73 6.95 10.50
CA CYS A 114 9.59 7.62 9.87
C CYS A 114 9.06 8.76 10.76
N THR A 115 8.51 9.79 10.13
CA THR A 115 7.72 10.86 10.81
C THR A 115 6.41 10.30 11.34
N SER A 116 5.75 9.42 10.58
CA SER A 116 4.56 8.70 11.02
C SER A 116 4.45 7.35 10.34
N ILE A 117 3.83 6.39 11.01
CA ILE A 117 3.57 5.05 10.47
C ILE A 117 2.10 4.73 10.67
N TYR A 118 1.41 4.41 9.57
CA TYR A 118 0.03 4.00 9.54
C TYR A 118 -0.07 2.56 9.05
N LEU A 119 -0.89 1.75 9.72
CA LEU A 119 -1.20 0.38 9.34
C LEU A 119 -2.69 0.29 9.02
N THR A 120 -3.06 -0.49 8.00
CA THR A 120 -4.48 -0.82 7.75
C THR A 120 -5.08 -1.41 9.02
N ARG A 121 -6.31 -1.03 9.35
CA ARG A 121 -7.01 -1.57 10.52
C ARG A 121 -7.08 -3.08 10.41
N GLN A 122 -6.91 -3.75 11.55
CA GLN A 122 -6.92 -5.19 11.66
C GLN A 122 -8.19 -5.66 12.36
N ASN A 123 -8.78 -6.74 11.87
CA ASN A 123 -9.84 -7.50 12.52
C ASN A 123 -9.27 -8.91 12.80
N ASN A 124 -9.07 -9.26 14.07
CA ASN A 124 -8.37 -10.50 14.47
C ASN A 124 -7.00 -10.69 13.76
N ASP A 125 -6.21 -9.62 13.67
CA ASP A 125 -4.91 -9.56 12.97
C ASP A 125 -4.98 -9.78 11.44
N GLU A 126 -6.17 -9.76 10.85
CA GLU A 126 -6.38 -9.78 9.40
C GLU A 126 -6.86 -8.42 8.89
N ALA A 127 -6.46 -8.05 7.68
CA ALA A 127 -7.05 -6.92 6.98
C ALA A 127 -8.28 -7.42 6.21
N ASP A 128 -9.46 -6.92 6.53
CA ASP A 128 -10.70 -7.30 5.85
C ASP A 128 -10.70 -6.73 4.42
N TYR A 129 -10.77 -7.63 3.42
CA TYR A 129 -10.85 -7.28 2.00
C TYR A 129 -12.28 -7.43 1.48
N TYR A 130 -12.73 -6.44 0.72
CA TYR A 130 -14.02 -6.44 0.02
C TYR A 130 -13.83 -6.49 -1.48
N ASP A 131 -14.86 -6.97 -2.17
CA ASP A 131 -14.94 -6.90 -3.62
C ASP A 131 -15.13 -5.43 -4.06
N GLY A 132 -14.07 -4.81 -4.56
CA GLY A 132 -14.06 -3.41 -4.96
C GLY A 132 -14.99 -3.10 -6.14
N SER A 133 -15.43 -4.11 -6.90
CA SER A 133 -16.32 -3.90 -8.06
C SER A 133 -17.64 -3.24 -7.66
N LYS A 134 -18.09 -3.46 -6.41
CA LYS A 134 -19.27 -2.80 -5.82
C LYS A 134 -19.14 -1.28 -5.69
N TRP A 135 -17.92 -0.74 -5.79
CA TRP A 135 -17.61 0.70 -5.75
C TRP A 135 -16.94 1.19 -7.05
N GLY A 136 -17.03 0.41 -8.12
CA GLY A 136 -16.40 0.75 -9.41
C GLY A 136 -14.88 0.58 -9.42
N LEU A 137 -14.32 -0.22 -8.50
CA LEU A 137 -12.88 -0.50 -8.41
C LEU A 137 -12.58 -1.90 -8.94
N ASN A 138 -11.55 -2.05 -9.76
CA ASN A 138 -11.17 -3.33 -10.37
C ASN A 138 -10.15 -4.15 -9.54
N PHE A 139 -10.20 -4.02 -8.22
CA PHE A 139 -9.32 -4.73 -7.28
C PHE A 139 -10.02 -4.97 -5.94
N LYS A 140 -9.50 -5.89 -5.13
CA LYS A 140 -9.99 -6.07 -3.76
C LYS A 140 -9.43 -4.98 -2.85
N ILE A 141 -10.32 -4.29 -2.15
CA ILE A 141 -9.99 -3.12 -1.34
C ILE A 141 -10.13 -3.46 0.15
N THR A 142 -9.22 -2.98 1.01
CA THR A 142 -9.40 -3.15 2.46
C THR A 142 -10.44 -2.20 3.03
N LEU A 143 -10.96 -2.48 4.23
CA LEU A 143 -11.84 -1.54 4.94
C LEU A 143 -11.20 -0.14 5.08
N SER A 144 -9.93 -0.08 5.51
CA SER A 144 -9.22 1.18 5.66
C SER A 144 -9.05 1.93 4.35
N GLU A 145 -8.76 1.23 3.26
CA GLU A 145 -8.69 1.85 1.93
C GLU A 145 -10.04 2.39 1.48
N LEU A 146 -11.12 1.63 1.71
CA LEU A 146 -12.48 2.03 1.34
C LEU A 146 -12.95 3.24 2.15
N ASP A 147 -12.73 3.24 3.46
CA ASP A 147 -13.05 4.37 4.33
C ASP A 147 -12.24 5.61 3.94
N PHE A 148 -10.96 5.43 3.60
CA PHE A 148 -10.08 6.50 3.13
C PHE A 148 -10.51 7.09 1.79
N TYR A 149 -10.98 6.24 0.88
CA TYR A 149 -11.58 6.63 -0.40
C TYR A 149 -12.82 7.49 -0.18
N ASN A 150 -13.72 7.04 0.70
CA ASN A 150 -15.00 7.70 0.97
C ASN A 150 -14.93 8.89 1.92
N SER A 151 -13.81 9.10 2.64
CA SER A 151 -13.70 10.20 3.60
C SER A 151 -13.79 11.57 2.89
N TYR A 152 -14.60 12.46 3.49
CA TYR A 152 -14.84 13.82 3.00
C TYR A 152 -13.75 14.82 3.41
N LYS A 153 -12.76 14.41 4.21
CA LYS A 153 -11.71 15.31 4.68
C LYS A 153 -10.77 15.66 3.53
N SER A 154 -10.46 16.94 3.36
CA SER A 154 -9.52 17.40 2.32
C SER A 154 -8.04 17.18 2.70
N ASN A 155 -7.71 17.14 3.99
CA ASN A 155 -6.33 16.96 4.45
C ASN A 155 -5.98 15.47 4.56
N ILE A 156 -4.92 15.06 3.86
CA ILE A 156 -4.51 13.66 3.77
C ILE A 156 -4.12 13.04 5.12
N ILE A 157 -3.44 13.81 5.97
CA ILE A 157 -3.02 13.33 7.30
C ILE A 157 -4.23 13.15 8.21
N LYS A 158 -5.23 14.05 8.12
CA LYS A 158 -6.51 13.86 8.83
C LYS A 158 -7.23 12.61 8.34
N LYS A 159 -7.27 12.37 7.02
CA LYS A 159 -7.83 11.13 6.45
C LYS A 159 -7.11 9.88 6.95
N LEU A 160 -5.78 9.90 7.02
CA LEU A 160 -4.99 8.76 7.51
C LEU A 160 -5.27 8.48 8.99
N ASN A 161 -5.26 9.52 9.85
CA ASN A 161 -5.58 9.38 11.27
C ASN A 161 -7.00 8.86 11.53
N GLU A 162 -7.95 9.20 10.65
CA GLU A 162 -9.33 8.74 10.76
C GLU A 162 -9.46 7.27 10.34
N ASN A 163 -8.81 6.84 9.25
CA ASN A 163 -9.15 5.59 8.56
C ASN A 163 -8.12 4.46 8.72
N PHE A 164 -6.93 4.77 9.25
CA PHE A 164 -5.85 3.81 9.51
C PHE A 164 -5.44 3.81 10.99
N GLU A 165 -4.82 2.73 11.44
CA GLU A 165 -4.23 2.65 12.77
C GLU A 165 -2.85 3.32 12.77
N ARG A 166 -2.66 4.33 13.61
CA ARG A 166 -1.36 5.00 13.74
C ARG A 166 -0.48 4.27 14.75
N ILE A 167 0.69 3.80 14.30
CA ILE A 167 1.68 3.09 15.11
C ILE A 167 2.74 4.05 15.66
N LYS A 168 3.06 5.11 14.92
CA LYS A 168 4.05 6.15 15.26
C LYS A 168 3.65 7.49 14.67
#